data_AF-A0A7S3Z707-F1
#
_entry.id   AF-A0A7S3Z707-F1
#
_cell.length_a   1.000
_cell.length_b   1.000
_cell.length_c   1.000
_cell.angle_alpha   90.00
_cell.angle_beta   90.00
_cell.angle_gamma   90.00
#
_symmetry.space_group_name_H-M   'P 1'
#
loop_
_entity.id
_entity.type
_entity.pdbx_description
1 polymer ?
#
loop_
_entity_poly.entity_id
_entity_poly.type
_entity_poly.pdbx_seq_one_letter_code
_entity_poly.pdbx_strand_id
1 'polypeptide(L)'
;TCMRPILLNLADIRKLCMPLLDGLSRLLELLSNCFNVTLGEKLLDHMRKFADPEVLNKMRYDTLTEGKGANARMKPEDEVQVAASIIGLFHLLPPASNKFLDPLVSITLKLESILPALNFYGGFGTGSSSPYREPLIKFLVVEPQKTCDYFLRHLSQRKLSQMFQAILRHSSCNKIRQVVM
;
A
#
# COMPACT_ATOMS: atom_id res chain seq x y z
N THR A 1 -21.92 -14.61 -7.06
CA THR A 1 -22.88 -13.65 -6.47
C THR A 1 -22.63 -13.35 -4.99
N CYS A 2 -21.78 -14.11 -4.28
CA CYS A 2 -21.54 -13.99 -2.83
C CYS A 2 -20.51 -12.90 -2.43
N MET A 3 -19.66 -12.45 -3.37
CA MET A 3 -18.56 -11.50 -3.12
C MET A 3 -18.97 -10.02 -3.21
N ARG A 4 -20.15 -9.73 -3.79
CA ARG A 4 -20.66 -8.37 -4.01
C ARG A 4 -20.71 -7.50 -2.74
N PRO A 5 -21.17 -7.98 -1.56
CA PRO A 5 -21.22 -7.15 -0.35
C PRO A 5 -19.82 -6.82 0.21
N ILE A 6 -18.85 -7.73 0.10
CA ILE A 6 -17.46 -7.47 0.53
C ILE A 6 -16.81 -6.45 -0.43
N LEU A 7 -17.03 -6.59 -1.74
CA LEU A 7 -16.60 -5.62 -2.76
C LEU A 7 -17.28 -4.25 -2.62
N LEU A 8 -18.49 -4.19 -2.07
CA LEU A 8 -19.21 -2.95 -1.76
C LEU A 8 -18.67 -2.27 -0.50
N ASN A 9 -18.29 -3.03 0.52
CA ASN A 9 -17.59 -2.47 1.68
C ASN A 9 -16.18 -1.98 1.29
N LEU A 10 -15.52 -2.67 0.36
CA LEU A 10 -14.27 -2.22 -0.27
C LEU A 10 -14.43 -0.97 -1.15
N ALA A 11 -15.64 -0.64 -1.60
CA ALA A 11 -15.85 0.55 -2.43
C ALA A 11 -15.80 1.85 -1.62
N ASP A 12 -15.97 1.79 -0.30
CA ASP A 12 -15.92 2.95 0.57
C ASP A 12 -14.64 2.93 1.41
N ILE A 13 -13.75 3.87 1.10
CA ILE A 13 -12.49 4.09 1.80
C ILE A 13 -12.68 4.31 3.30
N ARG A 14 -13.84 4.84 3.72
CA ARG A 14 -14.18 5.15 5.11
C ARG A 14 -14.53 3.91 5.93
N LYS A 15 -14.80 2.78 5.27
CA LYS A 15 -15.09 1.50 5.93
C LYS A 15 -13.84 0.62 6.07
N LEU A 16 -12.70 1.06 5.53
CA LEU A 16 -11.44 0.32 5.63
C LEU A 16 -10.87 0.47 7.04
N CYS A 17 -11.05 -0.57 7.85
CA CYS A 17 -10.46 -0.69 9.18
C CYS A 17 -9.51 -1.89 9.24
N MET A 18 -8.58 -1.88 10.21
CA MET A 18 -7.60 -2.96 10.39
C MET A 18 -8.21 -4.37 10.47
N PRO A 19 -9.30 -4.62 11.24
CA PRO A 19 -9.93 -5.95 11.27
C PRO A 19 -10.53 -6.38 9.92
N LEU A 20 -11.08 -5.43 9.15
CA LEU A 20 -11.62 -5.72 7.82
C LEU A 20 -10.49 -6.10 6.84
N LEU A 21 -9.36 -5.40 6.91
CA LEU A 21 -8.19 -5.68 6.08
C LEU A 21 -7.55 -7.02 6.42
N ASP A 22 -7.48 -7.41 7.71
CA ASP A 22 -6.99 -8.73 8.11
C ASP A 22 -7.90 -9.84 7.58
N GLY A 23 -9.23 -9.67 7.72
CA GLY A 23 -10.21 -10.58 7.14
C GLY A 23 -10.10 -10.67 5.62
N LEU A 24 -9.86 -9.53 4.96
CA LEU A 24 -9.68 -9.48 3.51
C LEU A 24 -8.39 -10.17 3.06
N SER A 25 -7.28 -10.02 3.80
CA SER A 25 -6.02 -10.71 3.52
C SER A 25 -6.21 -12.23 3.52
N ARG A 26 -6.87 -12.76 4.57
CA ARG A 26 -7.17 -14.21 4.65
C ARG A 26 -8.11 -14.66 3.54
N LEU A 27 -9.11 -13.84 3.18
CA LEU A 27 -10.01 -14.15 2.07
C LEU A 27 -9.28 -14.14 0.72
N LEU A 28 -8.37 -13.20 0.49
CA LEU A 28 -7.54 -13.12 -0.71
C LEU A 28 -6.60 -14.33 -0.82
N GLU A 29 -6.05 -14.82 0.29
CA GLU A 29 -5.25 -16.05 0.32
C GLU A 29 -6.07 -17.29 -0.07
N LEU A 30 -7.32 -17.38 0.39
CA LEU A 30 -8.19 -18.53 0.13
C LEU A 30 -8.90 -18.48 -1.24
N LEU A 31 -9.17 -17.28 -1.77
CA LEU A 31 -10.00 -17.04 -2.95
C LEU A 31 -9.28 -16.18 -4.00
N SER A 32 -7.95 -16.25 -4.10
CA SER A 32 -7.13 -15.45 -5.02
C SER A 32 -7.63 -15.47 -6.47
N ASN A 33 -8.19 -16.61 -6.92
CA ASN A 33 -8.80 -16.76 -8.25
C ASN A 33 -10.12 -16.01 -8.46
N CYS A 34 -10.77 -15.55 -7.39
CA CYS A 34 -12.00 -14.77 -7.46
C CYS A 34 -11.75 -13.25 -7.41
N PHE A 35 -10.53 -12.83 -7.12
CA PHE A 35 -10.15 -11.43 -7.05
C PHE A 35 -9.43 -11.01 -8.33
N ASN A 36 -10.16 -10.23 -9.15
CA ASN A 36 -9.70 -9.78 -10.46
C ASN A 36 -8.94 -8.44 -10.36
N VAL A 37 -8.28 -8.08 -11.48
CA VAL A 37 -7.58 -6.81 -11.71
C VAL A 37 -8.38 -5.58 -11.26
N THR A 38 -9.71 -5.60 -11.41
CA THR A 38 -10.60 -4.51 -10.99
C THR A 38 -10.52 -4.19 -9.50
N LEU A 39 -10.26 -5.19 -8.64
CA LEU A 39 -10.05 -4.92 -7.22
C LEU A 39 -8.72 -4.19 -7.00
N GLY A 40 -7.65 -4.60 -7.67
CA GLY A 40 -6.35 -3.93 -7.60
C GLY A 40 -6.44 -2.47 -8.05
N GLU A 41 -7.20 -2.17 -9.10
CA GLU A 41 -7.47 -0.79 -9.56
C GLU A 41 -8.20 0.02 -8.48
N LYS A 42 -9.23 -0.55 -7.84
CA LYS A 42 -9.93 0.13 -6.74
C LYS A 42 -9.03 0.39 -5.54
N LEU A 43 -8.26 -0.61 -5.10
CA LEU A 43 -7.30 -0.44 -3.99
C LEU A 43 -6.28 0.66 -4.30
N LEU A 44 -5.81 0.72 -5.55
CA LEU A 44 -4.91 1.78 -6.00
C LEU A 44 -5.57 3.16 -5.97
N ASP A 45 -6.83 3.28 -6.41
CA ASP A 45 -7.59 4.52 -6.31
C ASP A 45 -7.79 4.96 -4.85
N HIS A 46 -7.98 4.01 -3.94
CA HIS A 46 -8.00 4.30 -2.51
C HIS A 46 -6.66 4.84 -2.03
N MET A 47 -5.55 4.23 -2.42
CA MET A 47 -4.21 4.74 -2.09
C MET A 47 -3.93 6.13 -2.66
N ARG A 48 -4.44 6.44 -3.86
CA ARG A 48 -4.37 7.80 -4.43
C ARG A 48 -5.09 8.83 -3.57
N LYS A 49 -6.26 8.48 -3.03
CA LYS A 49 -7.00 9.34 -2.10
C LYS A 49 -6.29 9.51 -0.77
N PHE A 50 -5.64 8.46 -0.24
CA PHE A 50 -4.81 8.55 0.97
C PHE A 50 -3.55 9.41 0.77
N ALA A 51 -2.98 9.41 -0.44
CA ALA A 51 -1.82 10.22 -0.77
C ALA A 51 -2.15 11.70 -1.01
N ASP A 52 -3.44 12.07 -1.03
CA ASP A 52 -3.90 13.43 -1.22
C ASP A 52 -4.26 14.06 0.15
N PRO A 53 -3.51 15.06 0.63
CA PRO A 53 -3.70 15.62 1.96
C PRO A 53 -5.02 16.39 2.11
N GLU A 54 -5.57 16.95 1.03
CA GLU A 54 -6.87 17.64 1.08
C GLU A 54 -8.00 16.63 1.25
N VAL A 55 -7.92 15.53 0.50
CA VAL A 55 -8.88 14.41 0.61
C VAL A 55 -8.79 13.75 1.99
N LEU A 56 -7.58 13.55 2.51
CA LEU A 56 -7.36 13.00 3.84
C LEU A 56 -7.92 13.91 4.93
N ASN A 57 -7.63 15.22 4.87
CA ASN A 57 -8.18 16.19 5.83
C ASN A 57 -9.71 16.26 5.76
N LYS A 58 -10.30 16.19 4.57
CA LYS A 58 -11.75 16.14 4.41
C LYS A 58 -12.35 14.87 5.01
N MET A 59 -11.72 13.70 4.81
CA MET A 59 -12.15 12.46 5.46
C MET A 59 -12.12 12.57 6.97
N ARG A 60 -11.05 13.16 7.53
CA ARG A 60 -10.92 13.42 8.96
C ARG A 60 -12.01 14.36 9.49
N TYR A 61 -12.40 15.37 8.70
CA TYR A 61 -13.43 16.35 9.08
C TYR A 61 -14.85 15.78 8.99
N ASP A 62 -15.17 15.03 7.92
CA ASP A 62 -16.49 14.41 7.75
C ASP A 62 -16.81 13.38 8.84
N THR A 63 -15.79 12.71 9.40
CA THR A 63 -15.93 11.84 10.58
C THR A 63 -16.31 12.60 11.86
N LEU A 64 -16.05 13.90 11.94
CA LEU A 64 -16.39 14.73 13.12
C LEU A 64 -17.84 15.24 13.07
N THR A 65 -18.40 15.45 11.88
CA THR A 65 -19.74 16.04 11.68
C THR A 65 -20.87 15.01 11.56
N GLU A 66 -20.61 13.84 10.98
CA GLU A 66 -21.60 12.76 10.93
C GLU A 66 -21.38 11.79 12.11
N GLY A 67 -22.24 11.85 13.13
CA GLY A 67 -22.26 10.93 14.29
C GLY A 67 -22.57 9.45 13.96
N LYS A 68 -22.01 8.91 12.87
CA LYS A 68 -22.14 7.52 12.45
C LYS A 68 -21.00 6.68 13.02
N GLY A 69 -21.18 6.29 14.28
CA GLY A 69 -20.58 5.09 14.87
C GLY A 69 -19.10 5.18 15.24
N ALA A 70 -18.79 4.76 16.46
CA ALA A 70 -17.45 4.64 17.04
C ALA A 70 -16.44 3.75 16.26
N ASN A 71 -16.82 3.20 15.11
CA ASN A 71 -16.02 2.28 14.28
C ASN A 71 -15.31 2.96 13.10
N ALA A 72 -15.54 4.27 12.88
CA ALA A 72 -15.00 5.02 11.73
C ALA A 72 -14.11 6.20 12.14
N ARG A 73 -13.73 6.32 13.42
CA ARG A 73 -12.69 7.26 13.85
C ARG A 73 -11.32 6.69 13.46
N MET A 74 -10.92 6.91 12.22
CA MET A 74 -9.58 6.59 11.76
C MET A 74 -8.62 7.52 12.50
N LYS A 75 -7.86 6.96 13.45
CA LYS A 75 -6.83 7.74 14.13
C LYS A 75 -5.67 7.94 13.14
N PRO A 76 -4.88 9.02 13.25
CA PRO A 76 -3.72 9.23 12.39
C PRO A 76 -2.72 8.06 12.39
N GLU A 77 -2.62 7.35 13.53
CA GLU A 77 -1.82 6.11 13.66
C GLU A 77 -2.40 4.95 12.79
N ASP A 78 -3.72 4.83 12.75
CA ASP A 78 -4.41 3.80 11.96
C ASP A 78 -4.38 4.11 10.46
N GLU A 79 -4.33 5.39 10.05
CA GLU A 79 -4.23 5.80 8.64
C GLU A 79 -2.98 5.21 7.97
N VAL A 80 -1.83 5.35 8.64
CA VAL A 80 -0.54 4.81 8.14
C VAL A 80 -0.58 3.29 8.11
N GLN A 81 -1.11 2.66 9.15
CA GLN A 81 -1.19 1.20 9.25
C GLN A 81 -2.13 0.60 8.22
N VAL A 82 -3.29 1.23 7.96
CA VAL A 82 -4.24 0.82 6.94
C VAL A 82 -3.63 0.91 5.54
N ALA A 83 -2.93 2.01 5.24
CA ALA A 83 -2.24 2.13 3.95
C ALA A 83 -1.14 1.07 3.78
N ALA A 84 -0.37 0.77 4.83
CA ALA A 84 0.61 -0.31 4.81
C ALA A 84 -0.04 -1.69 4.59
N SER A 85 -1.15 -1.99 5.28
CA SER A 85 -1.91 -3.22 5.08
C SER A 85 -2.46 -3.35 3.66
N ILE A 86 -2.97 -2.26 3.06
CA ILE A 86 -3.46 -2.27 1.68
C ILE A 86 -2.35 -2.58 0.68
N ILE A 87 -1.15 -2.01 0.85
CA ILE A 87 0.02 -2.37 0.03
C ILE A 87 0.33 -3.87 0.18
N GLY A 88 0.20 -4.40 1.40
CA GLY A 88 0.34 -5.84 1.67
C GLY A 88 -0.63 -6.68 0.85
N LEU A 89 -1.88 -6.27 0.67
CA LEU A 89 -2.86 -7.04 -0.11
C LEU A 89 -2.46 -7.23 -1.58
N PHE A 90 -1.62 -6.36 -2.15
CA PHE A 90 -1.19 -6.48 -3.54
C PHE A 90 -0.35 -7.74 -3.80
N HIS A 91 0.35 -8.28 -2.78
CA HIS A 91 1.12 -9.52 -2.96
C HIS A 91 0.23 -10.77 -3.09
N LEU A 92 -1.05 -10.66 -2.74
CA LEU A 92 -2.04 -11.74 -2.84
C LEU A 92 -2.84 -11.69 -4.14
N LEU A 93 -2.72 -10.61 -4.92
CA LEU A 93 -3.36 -10.51 -6.22
C LEU A 93 -2.68 -11.46 -7.22
N PRO A 94 -3.43 -12.05 -8.16
CA PRO A 94 -2.88 -12.92 -9.21
C PRO A 94 -1.79 -12.21 -10.05
N PRO A 95 -0.94 -12.96 -10.80
CA PRO A 95 0.26 -12.47 -11.51
C PRO A 95 0.02 -11.41 -12.61
N ALA A 96 -1.22 -10.94 -12.79
CA ALA A 96 -1.52 -9.69 -13.47
C ALA A 96 -1.01 -8.44 -12.70
N SER A 97 -0.36 -8.63 -11.55
CA SER A 97 0.25 -7.63 -10.67
C SER A 97 1.24 -6.68 -11.37
N ASN A 98 1.86 -7.09 -12.47
CA ASN A 98 2.83 -6.26 -13.20
C ASN A 98 2.28 -4.92 -13.67
N LYS A 99 0.98 -4.87 -14.01
CA LYS A 99 0.31 -3.60 -14.35
C LYS A 99 0.30 -2.63 -13.16
N PHE A 100 0.34 -3.15 -11.94
CA PHE A 100 0.33 -2.37 -10.72
C PHE A 100 1.72 -2.01 -10.20
N LEU A 101 2.82 -2.60 -10.73
CA LEU A 101 4.17 -2.36 -10.25
C LEU A 101 4.55 -0.86 -10.26
N ASP A 102 4.45 -0.22 -11.43
CA ASP A 102 4.74 1.20 -11.59
C ASP A 102 3.86 2.10 -10.71
N PRO A 103 2.51 2.01 -10.77
CA PRO A 103 1.69 2.89 -9.96
C PRO A 103 1.79 2.60 -8.45
N LEU A 104 2.06 1.36 -8.04
CA LEU A 104 2.25 1.00 -6.62
C LEU A 104 3.56 1.59 -6.07
N VAL A 105 4.63 1.54 -6.85
CA VAL A 105 5.91 2.17 -6.50
C VAL A 105 5.76 3.69 -6.42
N SER A 106 5.11 4.30 -7.43
CA SER A 106 4.87 5.73 -7.49
C SER A 106 4.02 6.23 -6.31
N ILE A 107 2.94 5.51 -5.96
CA ILE A 107 2.09 5.90 -4.83
C ILE A 107 2.80 5.70 -3.49
N THR A 108 3.60 4.65 -3.33
CA THR A 108 4.37 4.42 -2.10
C THR A 108 5.37 5.55 -1.87
N LEU A 109 6.05 6.02 -2.93
CA LEU A 109 6.94 7.19 -2.84
C LEU A 109 6.19 8.47 -2.46
N LYS A 110 4.96 8.67 -2.97
CA LYS A 110 4.13 9.81 -2.58
C LYS A 110 3.71 9.72 -1.12
N LEU A 111 3.27 8.54 -0.66
CA LEU A 111 2.94 8.27 0.74
C LEU A 111 4.16 8.52 1.66
N GLU A 112 5.36 8.09 1.26
CA GLU A 112 6.60 8.40 1.97
C GLU A 112 6.92 9.89 2.03
N SER A 113 6.54 10.66 1.00
CA SER A 113 6.77 12.11 0.99
C SER A 113 5.82 12.91 1.88
N ILE A 114 4.62 12.37 2.15
CA ILE A 114 3.63 13.00 3.06
C ILE A 114 3.74 12.46 4.49
N LEU A 115 4.43 11.34 4.71
CA LEU A 115 4.70 10.79 6.04
C LEU A 115 5.30 11.81 7.03
N PRO A 116 6.28 12.66 6.64
CA PRO A 116 6.81 13.71 7.52
C PRO A 116 5.79 14.77 7.93
N ALA A 117 4.73 14.96 7.12
CA ALA A 117 3.63 15.89 7.43
C ALA A 117 2.56 15.24 8.32
N LEU A 118 2.53 13.92 8.42
CA LEU A 118 1.73 13.19 9.41
C LEU A 118 2.47 13.28 10.75
N ASN A 119 2.00 14.18 11.61
CA ASN A 119 2.47 14.54 12.97
C ASN A 119 2.82 13.39 13.96
N PHE A 120 2.84 12.13 13.52
CA PHE A 120 3.23 10.97 14.31
C PHE A 120 4.74 10.64 14.22
N TYR A 121 5.37 10.87 13.06
CA TYR A 121 6.83 10.67 12.88
C TYR A 121 7.61 11.96 13.11
N GLY A 122 7.23 12.68 14.17
CA GLY A 122 7.60 14.08 14.40
C GLY A 122 9.06 14.39 14.10
N GLY A 123 9.31 15.19 13.05
CA GLY A 123 10.50 16.03 12.83
C GLY A 123 11.91 15.40 12.91
N PHE A 124 12.04 14.13 13.30
CA PHE A 124 13.29 13.44 13.53
C PHE A 124 13.51 12.47 12.37
N GLY A 125 14.61 12.70 11.66
CA GLY A 125 14.92 12.11 10.37
C GLY A 125 14.70 10.60 10.29
N THR A 126 14.09 10.16 9.18
CA THR A 126 14.58 9.11 8.25
C THR A 126 15.57 8.07 8.79
N GLY A 127 15.33 7.51 9.98
CA GLY A 127 16.19 6.51 10.62
C GLY A 127 15.47 5.19 10.91
N SER A 128 14.15 5.24 11.10
CA SER A 128 13.30 4.06 11.25
C SER A 128 12.60 3.80 9.92
N SER A 129 12.74 2.57 9.39
CA SER A 129 12.22 2.18 8.08
C SER A 129 10.78 2.63 7.85
N SER A 130 10.50 3.20 6.66
CA SER A 130 9.15 3.55 6.26
C SER A 130 8.22 2.32 6.40
N PRO A 131 7.06 2.44 7.06
CA PRO A 131 6.15 1.33 7.33
C PRO A 131 5.54 0.72 6.05
N TYR A 132 5.64 1.44 4.93
CA TYR A 132 5.18 0.97 3.62
C TYR A 132 6.21 0.09 2.90
N ARG A 133 7.48 0.11 3.31
CA ARG A 133 8.54 -0.63 2.62
C ARG A 133 8.42 -2.13 2.79
N GLU A 134 8.11 -2.59 3.98
CA GLU A 134 7.97 -4.01 4.25
C GLU A 134 6.84 -4.67 3.43
N PRO A 135 5.61 -4.13 3.39
CA PRO A 135 4.57 -4.69 2.53
C PRO A 135 4.89 -4.55 1.03
N LEU A 136 5.55 -3.45 0.62
CA LEU A 136 6.01 -3.32 -0.77
C LEU A 136 7.04 -4.39 -1.13
N ILE A 137 8.01 -4.66 -0.25
CA ILE A 137 9.02 -5.71 -0.47
C ILE A 137 8.35 -7.08 -0.65
N LYS A 138 7.34 -7.41 0.14
CA LYS A 138 6.59 -8.67 -0.02
C LYS A 138 6.00 -8.79 -1.43
N PHE A 139 5.46 -7.71 -1.98
CA PHE A 139 4.97 -7.65 -3.37
C PHE A 139 6.10 -7.81 -4.40
N LEU A 140 7.19 -7.07 -4.25
CA LEU A 140 8.33 -7.07 -5.18
C LEU A 140 9.02 -8.44 -5.28
N VAL A 141 9.06 -9.20 -4.17
CA VAL A 141 9.68 -10.53 -4.12
C VAL A 141 8.83 -11.60 -4.82
N VAL A 142 7.56 -11.34 -5.13
CA VAL A 142 6.70 -12.26 -5.91
C VAL A 142 7.24 -12.42 -7.32
N GLU A 143 7.65 -11.33 -7.97
CA GLU A 143 8.23 -11.33 -9.33
C GLU A 143 9.57 -10.57 -9.35
N PRO A 144 10.67 -11.21 -8.90
CA PRO A 144 11.95 -10.53 -8.71
C PRO A 144 12.57 -10.07 -10.04
N GLN A 145 12.43 -10.84 -11.13
CA GLN A 145 12.98 -10.48 -12.44
C GLN A 145 12.37 -9.19 -13.00
N LYS A 146 11.05 -9.07 -13.00
CA LYS A 146 10.34 -7.90 -13.52
C LYS A 146 10.55 -6.68 -12.63
N THR A 147 10.60 -6.89 -11.32
CA THR A 147 10.98 -5.85 -10.36
C THR A 147 12.36 -5.29 -10.67
N CYS A 148 13.37 -6.16 -10.87
CA CYS A 148 14.72 -5.73 -11.19
C CYS A 148 14.76 -4.93 -12.49
N ASP A 149 14.18 -5.46 -13.57
CA ASP A 149 14.12 -4.78 -14.86
C ASP A 149 13.45 -3.40 -14.76
N TYR A 150 12.34 -3.28 -14.00
CA TYR A 150 11.70 -1.99 -13.74
C TYR A 150 12.62 -1.01 -13.01
N PHE A 151 13.26 -1.41 -11.90
CA PHE A 151 14.14 -0.51 -11.15
C PHE A 151 15.41 -0.15 -11.94
N LEU A 152 15.98 -1.10 -12.68
CA LEU A 152 17.15 -0.88 -13.53
C LEU A 152 16.88 0.17 -14.61
N ARG A 153 15.70 0.14 -15.24
CA ARG A 153 15.27 1.15 -16.23
C ARG A 153 15.09 2.54 -15.63
N HIS A 154 14.78 2.62 -14.34
CA HIS A 154 14.50 3.89 -13.64
C HIS A 154 15.62 4.34 -12.69
N LEU A 155 16.83 3.78 -12.80
CA LEU A 155 17.98 4.14 -11.95
C LEU A 155 18.38 5.61 -12.03
N SER A 156 18.05 6.30 -13.14
CA SER A 156 18.26 7.74 -13.31
C SER A 156 17.45 8.57 -12.32
N GLN A 157 16.34 8.04 -11.80
CA GLN A 157 15.53 8.73 -10.80
C GLN A 157 16.10 8.52 -9.40
N ARG A 158 16.68 9.59 -8.82
CA ARG A 158 17.32 9.56 -7.50
C ARG A 158 16.44 8.94 -6.40
N LYS A 159 15.15 9.25 -6.38
CA LYS A 159 14.20 8.72 -5.39
C LYS A 159 13.99 7.20 -5.52
N LEU A 160 13.82 6.71 -6.76
CA LEU A 160 13.69 5.28 -7.02
C LEU A 160 14.99 4.52 -6.75
N SER A 161 16.13 5.09 -7.12
CA SER A 161 17.44 4.50 -6.82
C SER A 161 17.68 4.39 -5.30
N GLN A 162 17.34 5.43 -4.53
CA GLN A 162 17.42 5.38 -3.06
C GLN A 162 16.46 4.33 -2.47
N MET A 163 15.23 4.25 -2.97
CA MET A 163 14.27 3.24 -2.54
C MET A 163 14.77 1.83 -2.86
N PHE A 164 15.31 1.62 -4.06
CA PHE A 164 15.85 0.33 -4.50
C PHE A 164 17.05 -0.09 -3.66
N GLN A 165 17.97 0.83 -3.34
CA GLN A 165 19.09 0.55 -2.43
C GLN A 165 18.60 0.17 -1.02
N ALA A 166 17.57 0.87 -0.51
CA ALA A 166 16.97 0.54 0.79
C ALA A 166 16.31 -0.85 0.78
N ILE A 167 15.59 -1.18 -0.30
CA ILE A 167 14.98 -2.50 -0.53
C ILE A 167 16.07 -3.58 -0.60
N LEU A 168 17.13 -3.34 -1.37
CA LEU A 168 18.25 -4.28 -1.49
C LEU A 168 19.00 -4.48 -0.18
N ARG A 169 18.94 -3.56 0.79
CA ARG A 169 19.53 -3.77 2.14
C ARG A 169 18.65 -4.65 3.04
N HIS A 170 17.36 -4.82 2.71
CA HIS A 170 16.45 -5.64 3.49
C HIS A 170 16.78 -7.13 3.39
N SER A 171 16.68 -7.86 4.51
CA SER A 171 17.01 -9.29 4.60
C SER A 171 16.12 -10.17 3.72
N SER A 172 14.84 -9.80 3.54
CA SER A 172 13.87 -10.53 2.72
C SER A 172 14.11 -10.43 1.20
N CYS A 173 14.98 -9.53 0.73
CA CYS A 173 15.24 -9.30 -0.70
C CYS A 173 16.31 -10.21 -1.31
N ASN A 174 16.69 -11.30 -0.65
CA ASN A 174 17.70 -12.24 -1.16
C ASN A 174 17.38 -12.75 -2.58
N LYS A 175 16.11 -13.00 -2.90
CA LYS A 175 15.68 -13.41 -4.25
C LYS A 175 15.94 -12.34 -5.31
N ILE A 176 15.79 -11.06 -4.96
CA ILE A 176 16.05 -9.93 -5.87
C ILE A 176 17.58 -9.75 -6.03
N ARG A 177 18.34 -9.87 -4.93
CA ARG A 177 19.82 -9.80 -4.97
C ARG A 177 20.42 -10.86 -5.90
N GLN A 178 19.89 -12.08 -5.87
CA GLN A 178 20.33 -13.18 -6.76
C GLN A 178 20.00 -12.96 -8.24
N VAL A 179 19.10 -12.04 -8.58
CA VAL A 179 18.78 -11.71 -9.98
C VAL A 179 19.63 -10.54 -10.48
N VAL A 180 20.10 -9.68 -9.58
CA VAL A 180 20.95 -8.53 -9.90
C VAL A 180 22.44 -8.89 -9.95
N MET A 181 22.88 -9.86 -9.15
CA MET A 181 24.23 -10.45 -9.18
C MET A 181 24.33 -11.54 -10.24
#